data_AF-A0A929JUL9-F1
#
_entry.id   AF-A0A929JUL9-F1
#
_cell.length_a   1.000
_cell.length_b   1.000
_cell.length_c   1.000
_cell.angle_alpha   90.00
_cell.angle_beta   90.00
_cell.angle_gamma   90.00
#
_symmetry.space_group_name_H-M   'P 1'
#
loop_
_entity.id
_entity.type
_entity.pdbx_description
1 polymer ?
#
loop_
_entity_poly.entity_id
_entity_poly.type
_entity_poly.pdbx_seq_one_letter_code
_entity_poly.pdbx_strand_id
1 'polypeptide(L)'
;MLDFPKTFEKYEALVSEADKIFNAVQEAHKDCVRCETHCCDCCYAVFDLTLIEAVYMSYHFNKSLTRKERRPITGRAEKADRKYYQIKQQLKKMYIDKGKPPEEVLSQLAHERVACPLLNDEKLCDLYARRPITCRVYGIPTSIGGKPHICGASGFKEGTSYPTVNMDVMNDRLFELSKDLVDEVGAKRSKIHMGLVPVSVALMTSYDEEYFLA
;
A
#
# COMPACT_ATOMS: atom_id res chain seq x y z
N MET A 1 -16.02 4.19 -14.72
CA MET A 1 -15.36 3.64 -13.52
C MET A 1 -16.41 2.90 -12.75
N LEU A 2 -16.12 1.67 -12.39
CA LEU A 2 -17.04 0.83 -11.64
C LEU A 2 -17.06 1.27 -10.17
N ASP A 3 -18.22 1.09 -9.55
CA ASP A 3 -18.42 1.27 -8.11
C ASP A 3 -18.65 -0.11 -7.47
N PHE A 4 -18.12 -0.30 -6.28
CA PHE A 4 -18.08 -1.58 -5.57
C PHE A 4 -18.64 -1.41 -4.16
N PRO A 5 -19.89 -0.94 -4.00
CA PRO A 5 -20.37 -0.49 -2.70
C PRO A 5 -20.29 -1.58 -1.62
N LYS A 6 -20.57 -2.85 -1.97
CA LYS A 6 -20.52 -3.96 -1.01
C LYS A 6 -19.09 -4.28 -0.61
N THR A 7 -18.19 -4.38 -1.57
CA THR A 7 -16.79 -4.74 -1.28
C THR A 7 -16.04 -3.57 -0.63
N PHE A 8 -16.33 -2.33 -1.02
CA PHE A 8 -15.78 -1.13 -0.38
C PHE A 8 -16.23 -1.00 1.07
N GLU A 9 -17.48 -1.29 1.41
CA GLU A 9 -17.93 -1.29 2.81
C GLU A 9 -17.11 -2.27 3.67
N LYS A 10 -16.88 -3.50 3.17
CA LYS A 10 -16.03 -4.48 3.86
C LYS A 10 -14.58 -4.01 3.99
N TYR A 11 -14.02 -3.40 2.95
CA TYR A 11 -12.68 -2.83 3.00
C TYR A 11 -12.58 -1.67 3.98
N GLU A 12 -13.58 -0.79 4.03
CA GLU A 12 -13.64 0.32 4.98
C GLU A 12 -13.77 -0.15 6.44
N ALA A 13 -14.46 -1.27 6.68
CA ALA A 13 -14.46 -1.93 7.99
C ALA A 13 -13.05 -2.41 8.39
N LEU A 14 -12.30 -3.04 7.47
CA LEU A 14 -10.91 -3.44 7.70
C LEU A 14 -9.99 -2.24 7.95
N VAL A 15 -10.18 -1.15 7.21
CA VAL A 15 -9.50 0.13 7.44
C VAL A 15 -9.78 0.65 8.84
N SER A 16 -11.03 0.63 9.30
CA SER A 16 -11.42 1.07 10.65
C SER A 16 -10.76 0.22 11.73
N GLU A 17 -10.66 -1.10 11.53
CA GLU A 17 -9.92 -1.99 12.43
C GLU A 17 -8.43 -1.62 12.50
N ALA A 18 -7.78 -1.37 11.35
CA ALA A 18 -6.37 -0.97 11.31
C ALA A 18 -6.12 0.35 12.04
N ASP A 19 -7.00 1.35 11.86
CA ASP A 19 -6.92 2.64 12.55
C ASP A 19 -7.11 2.46 14.08
N LYS A 20 -8.03 1.59 14.52
CA LYS A 20 -8.22 1.27 15.95
C LYS A 20 -6.96 0.63 16.56
N ILE A 21 -6.33 -0.30 15.84
CA ILE A 21 -5.09 -0.95 16.30
C ILE A 21 -3.98 0.09 16.43
N PHE A 22 -3.81 0.96 15.43
CA PHE A 22 -2.83 2.05 15.49
C PHE A 22 -3.05 2.95 16.71
N ASN A 23 -4.29 3.41 16.91
CA ASN A 23 -4.62 4.30 18.03
C ASN A 23 -4.38 3.62 19.38
N ALA A 24 -4.73 2.35 19.54
CA ALA A 24 -4.49 1.61 20.77
C ALA A 24 -2.97 1.51 21.09
N VAL A 25 -2.13 1.25 20.09
CA VAL A 25 -0.67 1.22 20.26
C VAL A 25 -0.13 2.61 20.56
N GLN A 26 -0.62 3.64 19.88
CA GLN A 26 -0.22 5.03 20.13
C GLN A 26 -0.57 5.46 21.56
N GLU A 27 -1.76 5.11 22.06
CA GLU A 27 -2.19 5.43 23.43
C GLU A 27 -1.35 4.70 24.48
N ALA A 28 -1.04 3.42 24.26
CA ALA A 28 -0.25 2.59 25.17
C ALA A 28 1.26 2.92 25.15
N HIS A 29 1.77 3.39 24.00
CA HIS A 29 3.21 3.60 23.76
C HIS A 29 3.51 4.96 23.12
N LYS A 30 2.97 6.04 23.70
CA LYS A 30 3.08 7.42 23.17
C LYS A 30 4.52 7.84 22.85
N ASP A 31 5.48 7.50 23.71
CA ASP A 31 6.89 7.87 23.53
C ASP A 31 7.57 7.11 22.37
N CYS A 32 6.98 5.98 21.96
CA CYS A 32 7.48 5.16 20.86
C CYS A 32 6.87 5.56 19.51
N VAL A 33 5.59 5.94 19.47
CA VAL A 33 4.92 6.35 18.23
C VAL A 33 5.21 7.82 17.94
N ARG A 34 6.28 8.07 17.18
CA ARG A 34 6.73 9.42 16.79
C ARG A 34 6.16 9.89 15.44
N CYS A 35 5.13 9.21 14.94
CA CYS A 35 4.47 9.61 13.70
C CYS A 35 3.65 10.87 13.95
N GLU A 36 3.98 11.95 13.24
CA GLU A 36 3.31 13.25 13.32
C GLU A 36 2.98 13.78 11.93
N THR A 37 2.12 14.80 11.85
CA THR A 37 1.85 15.49 10.59
C THR A 37 3.17 16.02 10.02
N HIS A 38 3.42 15.79 8.73
CA HIS A 38 4.70 16.02 8.01
C HIS A 38 5.79 14.96 8.19
N CYS A 39 5.59 13.92 9.01
CA CYS A 39 6.42 12.72 8.97
C CYS A 39 6.15 11.96 7.65
N CYS A 40 7.05 12.13 6.67
CA CYS A 40 6.89 11.57 5.32
C CYS A 40 7.87 10.42 5.03
N ASP A 41 8.56 9.86 6.03
CA ASP A 41 9.53 8.78 5.80
C ASP A 41 8.89 7.54 5.15
N CYS A 42 7.66 7.22 5.58
CA CYS A 42 6.85 6.15 5.01
C CYS A 42 6.46 6.41 3.55
N CYS A 43 6.37 7.68 3.14
CA CYS A 43 6.00 8.07 1.79
C CYS A 43 7.11 7.82 0.76
N TYR A 44 8.29 7.37 1.18
CA TYR A 44 9.36 6.96 0.26
C TYR A 44 9.57 5.44 0.27
N ALA A 45 8.81 4.68 1.06
CA ALA A 45 8.90 3.23 1.10
C ALA A 45 8.30 2.63 -0.18
N VAL A 46 8.97 1.61 -0.73
CA VAL A 46 8.51 0.90 -1.92
C VAL A 46 7.65 -0.27 -1.49
N PHE A 47 6.39 -0.29 -1.92
CA PHE A 47 5.45 -1.38 -1.69
C PHE A 47 4.41 -1.41 -2.81
N ASP A 48 3.77 -2.56 -2.96
CA ASP A 48 2.63 -2.75 -3.86
C ASP A 48 1.32 -2.81 -3.07
N LEU A 49 0.24 -2.41 -3.74
CA LEU A 49 -1.14 -2.52 -3.27
C LEU A 49 -1.72 -3.85 -3.72
N THR A 50 -2.62 -4.40 -2.91
CA THR A 50 -3.56 -5.43 -3.39
C THR A 50 -4.56 -4.84 -4.38
N LEU A 51 -5.23 -5.70 -5.17
CA LEU A 51 -6.20 -5.22 -6.17
C LEU A 51 -7.33 -4.39 -5.54
N ILE A 52 -7.90 -4.83 -4.40
CA ILE A 52 -8.94 -4.06 -3.69
C ILE A 52 -8.47 -2.64 -3.34
N GLU A 53 -7.25 -2.50 -2.79
CA GLU A 53 -6.70 -1.20 -2.43
C GLU A 53 -6.42 -0.33 -3.66
N ALA A 54 -5.90 -0.92 -4.73
CA ALA A 54 -5.62 -0.23 -5.97
C ALA A 54 -6.91 0.34 -6.61
N VAL A 55 -7.96 -0.48 -6.69
CA VAL A 55 -9.28 -0.07 -7.21
C VAL A 55 -9.91 0.99 -6.32
N TYR A 56 -9.90 0.79 -4.99
CA TYR A 56 -10.44 1.75 -4.03
C TYR A 56 -9.75 3.11 -4.10
N MET A 57 -8.41 3.12 -4.14
CA MET A 57 -7.64 4.35 -4.28
C MET A 57 -7.89 5.04 -5.61
N SER A 58 -7.94 4.29 -6.73
CA SER A 58 -8.26 4.84 -8.04
C SER A 58 -9.67 5.44 -8.07
N TYR A 59 -10.65 4.76 -7.48
CA TYR A 59 -12.01 5.26 -7.33
C TYR A 59 -12.05 6.61 -6.62
N HIS A 60 -11.45 6.70 -5.44
CA HIS A 60 -11.45 7.94 -4.68
C HIS A 60 -10.58 9.03 -5.28
N PHE A 61 -9.46 8.69 -5.94
CA PHE A 61 -8.63 9.63 -6.68
C PHE A 61 -9.41 10.31 -7.80
N ASN A 62 -10.18 9.54 -8.57
CA ASN A 62 -10.97 10.06 -9.67
C ASN A 62 -12.26 10.77 -9.22
N LYS A 63 -12.88 10.32 -8.13
CA LYS A 63 -14.12 10.88 -7.59
C LYS A 63 -13.90 12.16 -6.76
N SER A 64 -12.83 12.22 -5.97
CA SER A 64 -12.62 13.29 -4.98
C SER A 64 -11.80 14.46 -5.52
N LEU A 65 -11.05 14.27 -6.61
CA LEU A 65 -10.14 15.28 -7.15
C LEU A 65 -10.53 15.71 -8.57
N THR A 66 -10.50 17.02 -8.80
CA THR A 66 -10.69 17.62 -10.12
C THR A 66 -9.56 17.22 -11.08
N ARG A 67 -9.78 17.38 -12.39
CA ARG A 67 -8.71 17.16 -13.39
C ARG A 67 -7.48 18.03 -13.13
N LYS A 68 -7.66 19.25 -12.62
CA LYS A 68 -6.56 20.19 -12.32
C LYS A 68 -5.70 19.69 -11.15
N GLU A 69 -6.32 19.15 -10.10
CA GLU A 69 -5.62 18.57 -8.94
C GLU A 69 -4.95 17.24 -9.28
N ARG A 70 -5.57 16.41 -10.14
CA ARG A 70 -4.99 15.13 -10.56
C ARG A 70 -3.74 15.28 -11.43
N ARG A 71 -3.68 16.30 -12.28
CA ARG A 71 -2.57 16.49 -13.24
C ARG A 71 -1.17 16.47 -12.60
N PRO A 72 -0.87 17.24 -11.54
CA PRO A 72 0.44 17.15 -10.86
C PRO A 72 0.67 15.80 -10.17
N ILE A 73 -0.38 15.13 -9.67
CA ILE A 73 -0.28 13.79 -9.07
C ILE A 73 0.09 12.76 -10.15
N THR A 74 -0.56 12.79 -11.31
CA THR A 74 -0.23 11.92 -12.46
C THR A 74 1.21 12.13 -12.93
N GLY A 75 1.68 13.38 -12.99
CA GLY A 75 3.07 13.68 -13.33
C GLY A 75 4.09 13.11 -12.31
N ARG A 76 3.73 13.04 -11.02
CA ARG A 76 4.51 12.31 -10.00
C ARG A 76 4.40 10.80 -10.17
N ALA A 77 3.22 10.28 -10.50
CA ALA A 77 2.99 8.85 -10.75
C ALA A 77 3.87 8.32 -11.89
N GLU A 78 3.94 9.02 -13.03
CA GLU A 78 4.80 8.64 -14.16
C GLU A 78 6.30 8.64 -13.81
N LYS A 79 6.73 9.52 -12.90
CA LYS A 79 8.12 9.56 -12.42
C LYS A 79 8.40 8.40 -11.47
N ALA A 80 7.49 8.12 -10.54
CA ALA A 80 7.59 6.99 -9.63
C ALA A 80 7.56 5.66 -10.38
N ASP A 81 6.69 5.53 -11.39
CA ASP A 81 6.54 4.32 -12.19
C ASP A 81 7.82 3.92 -12.93
N ARG A 82 8.50 4.92 -13.53
CA ARG A 82 9.81 4.72 -14.16
C ARG A 82 10.85 4.18 -13.17
N LYS A 83 10.84 4.66 -11.92
CA LYS A 83 11.73 4.14 -10.86
C LYS A 83 11.34 2.73 -10.44
N TYR A 84 10.05 2.46 -10.24
CA TYR A 84 9.58 1.11 -9.93
C TYR A 84 9.92 0.10 -11.01
N TYR A 85 9.82 0.49 -12.29
CA TYR A 85 10.26 -0.35 -13.40
C TYR A 85 11.76 -0.68 -13.30
N GLN A 86 12.62 0.32 -13.05
CA GLN A 86 14.06 0.11 -12.87
C GLN A 86 14.37 -0.84 -11.71
N ILE A 87 13.74 -0.62 -10.56
CA ILE A 87 13.87 -1.47 -9.37
C ILE A 87 13.42 -2.90 -9.69
N LYS A 88 12.24 -3.07 -10.29
CA LYS A 88 11.70 -4.39 -10.66
C LYS A 88 12.63 -5.15 -11.60
N GLN A 89 13.22 -4.48 -12.58
CA GLN A 89 14.19 -5.09 -13.49
C GLN A 89 15.47 -5.50 -12.78
N GLN A 90 15.98 -4.68 -11.86
CA GLN A 90 17.13 -5.00 -11.03
C GLN A 90 16.87 -6.21 -10.12
N LEU A 91 15.73 -6.23 -9.43
CA LEU A 91 15.35 -7.33 -8.53
C LEU A 91 15.09 -8.62 -9.30
N LYS A 92 14.45 -8.54 -10.47
CA LYS A 92 14.28 -9.68 -11.38
C LYS A 92 15.63 -10.27 -11.78
N LYS A 93 16.61 -9.42 -12.13
CA LYS A 93 17.98 -9.87 -12.46
C LYS A 93 18.67 -10.52 -11.25
N MET A 94 18.45 -10.03 -10.03
CA MET A 94 18.98 -10.68 -8.83
C MET A 94 18.37 -12.05 -8.60
N TYR A 95 17.06 -12.17 -8.72
CA TYR A 95 16.35 -13.42 -8.46
C TYR A 95 16.56 -14.47 -9.57
N ILE A 96 16.31 -14.09 -10.83
CA ILE A 96 16.32 -15.02 -11.97
C ILE A 96 17.74 -15.26 -12.47
N ASP A 97 18.49 -14.19 -12.76
CA ASP A 97 19.77 -14.34 -13.46
C ASP A 97 20.91 -14.70 -12.49
N LYS A 98 20.86 -14.20 -11.25
CA LYS A 98 21.89 -14.43 -10.22
C LYS A 98 21.49 -15.46 -9.17
N GLY A 99 20.27 -15.99 -9.21
CA GLY A 99 19.79 -17.00 -8.26
C GLY A 99 19.81 -16.57 -6.80
N LYS A 100 19.71 -15.27 -6.51
CA LYS A 100 19.72 -14.76 -5.14
C LYS A 100 18.46 -15.22 -4.39
N PRO A 101 18.58 -15.61 -3.12
CA PRO A 101 17.44 -16.11 -2.37
C PRO A 101 16.41 -15.00 -2.11
N PRO A 102 15.11 -15.33 -1.96
CA PRO A 102 14.06 -14.34 -1.79
C PRO A 102 14.31 -13.33 -0.67
N GLU A 103 14.90 -13.75 0.47
CA GLU A 103 15.18 -12.83 1.57
C GLU A 103 16.20 -11.74 1.20
N GLU A 104 17.18 -12.03 0.35
CA GLU A 104 18.17 -11.05 -0.11
C GLU A 104 17.52 -10.04 -1.08
N VAL A 105 16.64 -10.53 -1.96
CA VAL A 105 15.88 -9.69 -2.91
C VAL A 105 14.91 -8.76 -2.16
N LEU A 106 14.20 -9.28 -1.16
CA LEU A 106 13.30 -8.48 -0.32
C LEU A 106 14.07 -7.47 0.54
N SER A 107 15.24 -7.86 1.06
CA SER A 107 16.13 -6.94 1.76
C SER A 107 16.56 -5.79 0.85
N GLN A 108 16.97 -6.07 -0.39
CA GLN A 108 17.31 -5.02 -1.36
C GLN A 108 16.13 -4.08 -1.60
N LEU A 109 14.92 -4.61 -1.83
CA LEU A 109 13.71 -3.81 -2.03
C LEU A 109 13.43 -2.88 -0.84
N ALA A 110 13.63 -3.36 0.40
CA ALA A 110 13.40 -2.57 1.61
C ALA A 110 14.33 -1.34 1.74
N HIS A 111 15.48 -1.34 1.08
CA HIS A 111 16.41 -0.21 1.04
C HIS A 111 16.11 0.79 -0.09
N GLU A 112 15.28 0.42 -1.07
CA GLU A 112 14.92 1.31 -2.16
C GLU A 112 14.03 2.45 -1.67
N ARG A 113 14.22 3.65 -2.24
CA ARG A 113 13.49 4.86 -1.86
C ARG A 113 12.90 5.54 -3.08
N VAL A 114 11.57 5.50 -3.19
CA VAL A 114 10.80 6.15 -4.26
C VAL A 114 9.69 6.99 -3.64
N ALA A 115 9.70 8.30 -3.92
CA ALA A 115 8.64 9.18 -3.44
C ALA A 115 7.28 8.73 -3.97
N CYS A 116 6.34 8.53 -3.05
CA CYS A 116 4.95 8.18 -3.33
C CYS A 116 4.34 9.26 -4.23
N PRO A 117 3.57 8.87 -5.27
CA PRO A 117 2.92 9.83 -6.15
C PRO A 117 1.98 10.81 -5.45
N LEU A 118 1.47 10.43 -4.27
CA LEU A 118 0.56 11.23 -3.45
C LEU A 118 1.27 12.17 -2.47
N LEU A 119 2.59 12.07 -2.30
CA LEU A 119 3.37 12.97 -1.44
C LEU A 119 3.60 14.29 -2.16
N ASN A 120 2.98 15.37 -1.68
CA ASN A 120 3.11 16.70 -2.26
C ASN A 120 4.31 17.47 -1.70
N ASP A 121 4.54 18.67 -2.25
CA ASP A 121 5.69 19.50 -1.87
C ASP A 121 5.61 20.04 -0.43
N GLU A 122 4.42 20.03 0.17
CA GLU A 122 4.18 20.37 1.58
C GLU A 122 4.39 19.17 2.53
N LYS A 123 4.88 18.03 2.00
CA LYS A 123 5.06 16.77 2.73
C LYS A 123 3.73 16.20 3.27
N LEU A 124 2.64 16.47 2.59
CA LEU A 124 1.32 15.95 2.88
C LEU A 124 0.90 14.94 1.80
N CYS A 125 0.01 14.02 2.17
CA CYS A 125 -0.58 13.07 1.23
C CYS A 125 -1.86 13.67 0.63
N ASP A 126 -1.90 13.83 -0.69
CA ASP A 126 -3.07 14.37 -1.41
C ASP A 126 -4.31 13.48 -1.33
N LEU A 127 -4.17 12.25 -0.81
CA LEU A 127 -5.26 11.30 -0.61
C LEU A 127 -5.20 10.65 0.79
N TYR A 128 -4.81 11.43 1.80
CA TYR A 128 -4.54 10.93 3.17
C TYR A 128 -5.69 10.10 3.76
N ALA A 129 -6.93 10.57 3.62
CA ALA A 129 -8.11 9.90 4.18
C ALA A 129 -8.38 8.51 3.57
N ARG A 130 -7.89 8.24 2.35
CA ARG A 130 -8.09 6.99 1.62
C ARG A 130 -6.78 6.21 1.44
N ARG A 131 -5.83 6.40 2.35
CA ARG A 131 -4.54 5.68 2.38
C ARG A 131 -4.74 4.16 2.60
N PRO A 132 -3.87 3.31 2.04
CA PRO A 132 -3.93 1.85 2.15
C PRO A 132 -3.53 1.36 3.56
N ILE A 133 -3.78 0.08 3.85
CA ILE A 133 -3.53 -0.53 5.17
C ILE A 133 -2.06 -0.36 5.59
N THR A 134 -1.12 -0.61 4.68
CA THR A 134 0.33 -0.42 4.94
C THR A 134 0.65 0.99 5.43
N CYS A 135 0.00 2.02 4.88
CA CYS A 135 0.20 3.40 5.35
C CYS A 135 -0.47 3.68 6.69
N ARG A 136 -1.55 2.95 7.05
CA ARG A 136 -2.31 3.15 8.29
C ARG A 136 -1.60 2.58 9.51
N VAL A 137 -0.97 1.43 9.34
CA VAL A 137 -0.21 0.76 10.41
C VAL A 137 1.26 1.18 10.42
N TYR A 138 1.70 2.01 9.48
CA TYR A 138 3.07 2.50 9.47
C TYR A 138 3.38 3.31 10.72
N GLY A 139 4.51 3.00 11.38
CA GLY A 139 4.95 3.68 12.59
C GLY A 139 4.65 2.91 13.89
N ILE A 140 3.87 1.84 13.82
CA ILE A 140 3.73 0.84 14.89
C ILE A 140 4.43 -0.48 14.49
N PRO A 141 4.73 -1.38 15.43
CA PRO A 141 5.38 -2.64 15.13
C PRO A 141 4.52 -3.53 14.22
N THR A 142 5.15 -4.11 13.20
CA THR A 142 4.51 -5.07 12.28
C THR A 142 5.30 -6.38 12.23
N SER A 143 4.68 -7.45 11.74
CA SER A 143 5.33 -8.74 11.50
C SER A 143 5.04 -9.18 10.07
N ILE A 144 6.09 -9.59 9.36
CA ILE A 144 6.03 -10.13 8.00
C ILE A 144 6.84 -11.43 7.96
N GLY A 145 6.23 -12.54 7.56
CA GLY A 145 6.88 -13.85 7.58
C GLY A 145 7.38 -14.24 8.99
N GLY A 146 6.64 -13.84 10.02
CA GLY A 146 7.00 -14.02 11.43
C GLY A 146 8.18 -13.18 11.94
N LYS A 147 8.72 -12.26 11.13
CA LYS A 147 9.81 -11.37 11.52
C LYS A 147 9.27 -9.99 11.91
N PRO A 148 9.69 -9.44 13.06
CA PRO A 148 9.25 -8.12 13.48
C PRO A 148 9.92 -7.02 12.64
N HIS A 149 9.16 -5.96 12.36
CA HIS A 149 9.62 -4.76 11.68
C HIS A 149 9.13 -3.53 12.45
N ILE A 150 10.04 -2.57 12.63
CA ILE A 150 9.76 -1.28 13.27
C ILE A 150 10.24 -0.15 12.38
N CYS A 151 9.56 0.99 12.46
CA CYS A 151 10.01 2.21 11.78
C CYS A 151 11.28 2.74 12.45
N GLY A 152 12.33 3.03 11.68
CA GLY A 152 13.59 3.57 12.23
C GLY A 152 13.46 4.94 12.90
N ALA A 153 12.40 5.70 12.59
CA ALA A 153 12.09 6.97 13.23
C ALA A 153 11.27 6.80 14.53
N SER A 154 10.77 5.60 14.83
CA SER A 154 10.00 5.31 16.04
C SER A 154 10.91 5.13 17.26
N GLY A 155 10.33 5.14 18.46
CA GLY A 155 11.02 4.81 19.70
C GLY A 155 10.90 3.34 20.13
N PHE A 156 10.36 2.47 19.27
CA PHE A 156 10.30 1.03 19.57
C PHE A 156 11.70 0.41 19.59
N LYS A 157 11.90 -0.59 20.45
CA LYS A 157 13.19 -1.25 20.66
C LYS A 157 13.11 -2.73 20.34
N GLU A 158 14.10 -3.23 19.61
CA GLU A 158 14.26 -4.67 19.40
C GLU A 158 14.39 -5.42 20.73
N GLY A 159 13.88 -6.66 20.77
CA GLY A 159 13.89 -7.51 21.97
C GLY A 159 12.86 -7.15 23.03
N THR A 160 12.05 -6.10 22.84
CA THR A 160 10.92 -5.77 23.71
C THR A 160 9.61 -6.24 23.09
N SER A 161 8.68 -6.75 23.90
CA SER A 161 7.36 -7.18 23.44
C SER A 161 6.42 -5.97 23.30
N TYR A 162 5.89 -5.77 22.10
CA TYR A 162 4.87 -4.76 21.79
C TYR A 162 3.73 -5.39 21.00
N PRO A 163 2.50 -4.82 21.06
CA PRO A 163 1.45 -5.21 20.13
C PRO A 163 1.94 -5.03 18.70
N THR A 164 1.81 -6.08 17.89
CA THR A 164 2.39 -6.16 16.56
C THR A 164 1.32 -6.53 15.56
N VAL A 165 1.20 -5.76 14.47
CA VAL A 165 0.27 -6.08 13.38
C VAL A 165 0.86 -7.18 12.52
N ASN A 166 0.15 -8.31 12.40
CA ASN A 166 0.52 -9.35 11.46
C ASN A 166 0.09 -8.97 10.04
N MET A 167 1.05 -8.61 9.19
CA MET A 167 0.80 -8.17 7.83
C MET A 167 0.41 -9.33 6.90
N ASP A 168 0.85 -10.56 7.19
CA ASP A 168 0.46 -11.73 6.39
C ASP A 168 -1.05 -11.96 6.51
N VAL A 169 -1.58 -11.90 7.73
CA VAL A 169 -3.04 -12.00 7.99
C VAL A 169 -3.82 -10.83 7.36
N MET A 170 -3.27 -9.62 7.39
CA MET A 170 -3.90 -8.46 6.73
C MET A 170 -3.95 -8.67 5.22
N ASN A 171 -2.86 -9.12 4.61
CA ASN A 171 -2.78 -9.39 3.18
C ASN A 171 -3.72 -10.50 2.74
N ASP A 172 -3.85 -11.59 3.52
CA ASP A 172 -4.81 -12.67 3.23
C ASP A 172 -6.25 -12.12 3.17
N ARG A 173 -6.63 -11.27 4.13
CA ARG A 173 -7.96 -10.61 4.14
C ARG A 173 -8.14 -9.69 2.93
N LEU A 174 -7.10 -8.96 2.53
CA LEU A 174 -7.13 -8.09 1.36
C LEU A 174 -7.22 -8.88 0.03
N PHE A 175 -6.60 -10.07 -0.05
CA PHE A 175 -6.74 -10.94 -1.21
C PHE A 175 -8.14 -11.56 -1.30
N GLU A 176 -8.77 -11.93 -0.19
CA GLU A 176 -10.17 -12.35 -0.20
C GLU A 176 -11.11 -11.20 -0.60
N LEU A 177 -10.86 -9.97 -0.15
CA LEU A 177 -11.62 -8.80 -0.62
C LEU A 177 -11.38 -8.51 -2.10
N SER A 178 -10.16 -8.76 -2.59
CA SER A 178 -9.85 -8.64 -4.03
C SER A 178 -10.58 -9.67 -4.86
N LYS A 179 -10.86 -10.85 -4.31
CA LYS A 179 -11.68 -11.89 -4.94
C LYS A 179 -13.16 -11.51 -4.91
N ASP A 180 -13.68 -11.05 -3.77
CA ASP A 180 -15.03 -10.50 -3.65
C ASP A 180 -15.27 -9.39 -4.70
N LEU A 181 -14.27 -8.52 -4.90
CA LEU A 181 -14.31 -7.46 -5.90
C LEU A 181 -14.48 -8.01 -7.33
N VAL A 182 -13.71 -9.03 -7.70
CA VAL A 182 -13.79 -9.68 -9.03
C VAL A 182 -15.14 -10.37 -9.21
N ASP A 183 -15.64 -11.04 -8.16
CA ASP A 183 -16.94 -11.70 -8.16
C ASP A 183 -18.10 -10.68 -8.30
N GLU A 184 -17.98 -9.48 -7.72
CA GLU A 184 -18.98 -8.40 -7.83
C GLU A 184 -19.13 -7.86 -9.27
N VAL A 185 -18.06 -7.87 -10.09
CA VAL A 185 -18.13 -7.52 -11.54
C VAL A 185 -18.66 -8.68 -12.39
N GLY A 186 -18.74 -9.89 -11.85
CA GLY A 186 -19.08 -11.09 -12.62
C GLY A 186 -17.96 -11.53 -13.58
N ALA A 187 -16.72 -11.08 -13.36
CA ALA A 187 -15.57 -11.48 -14.15
C ALA A 187 -15.24 -12.96 -13.88
N LYS A 188 -15.09 -13.76 -14.94
CA LYS A 188 -14.84 -15.21 -14.81
C LYS A 188 -13.39 -15.48 -14.41
N ARG A 189 -13.17 -15.91 -13.16
CA ARG A 189 -11.96 -16.60 -12.63
C ARG A 189 -10.64 -16.21 -13.32
N SER A 190 -10.30 -14.94 -13.29
CA SER A 190 -8.93 -14.50 -13.56
C SER A 190 -8.13 -14.51 -12.25
N LYS A 191 -6.84 -14.84 -12.34
CA LYS A 191 -5.89 -14.73 -11.21
C LYS A 191 -5.62 -13.26 -10.82
N ILE A 192 -6.37 -12.31 -11.38
CA ILE A 192 -6.21 -10.86 -11.18
C ILE A 192 -6.39 -10.45 -9.72
N HIS A 193 -7.22 -11.17 -8.95
CA HIS A 193 -7.43 -10.94 -7.53
C HIS A 193 -6.15 -11.10 -6.69
N MET A 194 -5.15 -11.85 -7.18
CA MET A 194 -3.81 -11.96 -6.55
C MET A 194 -2.83 -10.90 -7.06
N GLY A 195 -3.29 -9.97 -7.90
CA GLY A 195 -2.47 -8.92 -8.48
C GLY A 195 -1.95 -7.95 -7.43
N LEU A 196 -0.66 -7.64 -7.54
CA LEU A 196 0.00 -6.58 -6.80
C LEU A 196 0.27 -5.40 -7.74
N VAL A 197 -0.09 -4.21 -7.29
CA VAL A 197 -0.13 -3.00 -8.12
C VAL A 197 0.65 -1.87 -7.44
N PRO A 198 1.70 -1.31 -8.07
CA PRO A 198 2.36 -0.13 -7.54
C PRO A 198 1.38 1.04 -7.42
N VAL A 199 1.56 1.90 -6.41
CA VAL A 199 0.70 3.08 -6.22
C VAL A 199 0.64 3.96 -7.48
N SER A 200 1.74 4.07 -8.24
CA SER A 200 1.76 4.81 -9.51
C SER A 200 0.77 4.24 -10.52
N VAL A 201 0.81 2.92 -10.73
CA VAL A 201 -0.06 2.21 -11.67
C VAL A 201 -1.52 2.35 -11.23
N ALA A 202 -1.81 2.15 -9.95
CA ALA A 202 -3.17 2.27 -9.43
C ALA A 202 -3.82 3.63 -9.75
N LEU A 203 -3.07 4.72 -9.70
CA LEU A 203 -3.56 6.06 -10.02
C LEU A 203 -3.71 6.34 -11.52
N MET A 204 -3.00 5.58 -12.37
CA MET A 204 -2.97 5.75 -13.83
C MET A 204 -3.85 4.73 -14.58
N THR A 205 -4.29 3.66 -13.91
CA THR A 205 -5.15 2.62 -14.48
C THR A 205 -6.64 2.98 -14.39
N SER A 206 -7.37 2.74 -15.49
CA SER A 206 -8.83 2.72 -15.49
C SER A 206 -9.31 1.32 -15.10
N TYR A 207 -10.00 1.22 -13.96
CA TYR A 207 -10.64 -0.02 -13.51
C TYR A 207 -12.11 -0.02 -13.95
N ASP A 208 -12.32 -0.30 -15.22
CA ASP A 208 -13.63 -0.43 -15.88
C ASP A 208 -13.89 -1.88 -16.30
N GLU A 209 -15.02 -2.12 -16.97
CA GLU A 209 -15.38 -3.47 -17.42
C GLU A 209 -14.31 -4.08 -18.33
N GLU A 210 -13.64 -3.29 -19.17
CA GLU A 210 -12.57 -3.79 -20.05
C GLU A 210 -11.39 -4.33 -19.22
N TYR A 211 -10.98 -3.61 -18.17
CA TYR A 211 -9.92 -4.09 -17.27
C TYR A 211 -10.23 -5.44 -16.62
N PHE A 212 -11.50 -5.68 -16.23
CA PHE A 212 -11.90 -6.91 -15.53
C PHE A 212 -12.28 -8.07 -16.47
N LEU A 213 -12.66 -7.75 -17.72
CA LEU A 213 -13.10 -8.75 -18.71
C LEU A 213 -12.02 -9.11 -19.75
N ALA A 214 -10.91 -8.36 -19.81
CA ALA A 214 -9.72 -8.68 -20.59
C ALA A 214 -8.93 -9.87 -20.02
#